data_AF-A0A6M1LG18-F1
#
_entry.id   AF-A0A6M1LG18-F1
#
_cell.length_a   1.000
_cell.length_b   1.000
_cell.length_c   1.000
_cell.angle_alpha   90.00
_cell.angle_beta   90.00
_cell.angle_gamma   90.00
#
_symmetry.space_group_name_H-M   'P 1'
#
loop_
_entity.id
_entity.type
_entity.pdbx_description
1 polymer ?
#
loop_
_entity_poly.entity_id
_entity_poly.type
_entity_poly.pdbx_seq_one_letter_code
_entity_poly.pdbx_strand_id
1 'polypeptide(L)'
;MARITLPLLALIGGVALAPGGARADAIDGHWCSEGGLRLTIQGPNLLSPGGARMSGDYDRHGFSYTAPAGEPGAGGRVDLRLMGENAVRVQAANGPIEPVWRRCGPPVS
;
A
#
# COMPACT_ATOMS: atom_id res chain seq x y z
N MET A 1 11.85 51.14 -42.58
CA MET A 1 11.15 49.95 -43.14
C MET A 1 12.01 48.71 -42.88
N ALA A 2 11.37 47.55 -42.71
CA ALA A 2 11.90 46.19 -42.50
C ALA A 2 12.40 45.88 -41.06
N ARG A 3 11.57 45.31 -40.16
CA ARG A 3 10.89 43.99 -40.08
C ARG A 3 11.62 43.11 -39.06
N ILE A 4 11.23 43.27 -37.79
CA ILE A 4 11.59 42.38 -36.68
C ILE A 4 10.83 41.07 -36.86
N THR A 5 11.52 39.99 -37.19
CA THR A 5 10.95 38.65 -37.21
C THR A 5 10.93 38.09 -35.79
N LEU A 6 9.75 38.09 -35.16
CA LEU A 6 9.45 37.36 -33.94
C LEU A 6 9.41 35.85 -34.26
N PRO A 7 10.19 34.98 -33.59
CA PRO A 7 9.97 33.55 -33.72
C PRO A 7 8.74 33.16 -32.88
N LEU A 8 7.86 32.45 -33.59
CA LEU A 8 6.60 31.84 -33.18
C LEU A 8 6.72 31.02 -31.89
N LEU A 9 5.86 31.30 -30.91
CA LEU A 9 5.65 30.47 -29.72
C LEU A 9 5.28 29.04 -30.13
N ALA A 10 6.14 28.07 -29.86
CA ALA A 10 5.78 26.66 -29.86
C ALA A 10 5.13 26.32 -28.51
N LEU A 11 3.81 26.33 -28.45
CA LEU A 11 3.03 25.85 -27.30
C LEU A 11 3.05 24.30 -27.30
N ILE A 12 4.13 23.71 -26.80
CA ILE A 12 4.22 22.26 -26.62
C ILE A 12 3.45 21.91 -25.34
N GLY A 13 2.22 21.40 -25.51
CA GLY A 13 1.38 20.89 -24.43
C GLY A 13 2.04 19.70 -23.75
N GLY A 14 2.57 19.92 -22.54
CA GLY A 14 3.04 18.84 -21.68
C GLY A 14 1.87 18.08 -21.10
N VAL A 15 1.60 16.88 -21.62
CA VAL A 15 0.78 15.89 -20.93
C VAL A 15 1.52 15.52 -19.64
N ALA A 16 1.08 16.08 -18.51
CA ALA A 16 1.57 15.71 -17.20
C ALA A 16 1.06 14.29 -16.89
N LEU A 17 1.86 13.29 -17.26
CA LEU A 17 1.73 11.94 -16.71
C LEU A 17 1.86 12.09 -15.18
N ALA A 18 0.75 11.91 -14.46
CA ALA A 18 0.76 11.90 -13.01
C ALA A 18 1.78 10.85 -12.57
N PRO A 19 2.77 11.19 -11.73
CA PRO A 19 3.74 10.23 -11.25
C PRO A 19 2.98 9.20 -10.39
N GLY A 20 2.74 8.02 -10.96
CA GLY A 20 2.46 6.84 -10.17
C GLY A 20 3.72 6.59 -9.35
N GLY A 21 3.73 7.03 -8.09
CA GLY A 21 4.90 6.93 -7.23
C GLY A 21 5.43 5.50 -7.28
N ALA A 22 6.64 5.34 -7.82
CA ALA A 22 7.32 4.06 -7.85
C ALA A 22 7.39 3.58 -6.40
N ARG A 23 6.56 2.58 -6.06
CA ARG A 23 6.54 2.00 -4.73
C ARG A 23 7.78 1.13 -4.64
N ALA A 24 8.88 1.78 -4.26
CA ALA A 24 10.21 1.22 -4.25
C ALA A 24 10.29 -0.02 -3.36
N ASP A 25 9.92 -1.20 -3.87
CA ASP A 25 10.04 -2.53 -3.25
C ASP A 25 9.98 -2.47 -1.71
N ALA A 26 8.89 -1.87 -1.22
CA ALA A 26 8.65 -1.58 0.20
C ALA A 26 7.22 -2.00 0.55
N ILE A 27 7.05 -2.64 1.71
CA ILE A 27 5.77 -3.17 2.15
C ILE A 27 4.75 -2.07 2.51
N ASP A 28 5.19 -0.81 2.67
CA ASP A 28 4.34 0.34 2.90
C ASP A 28 3.22 0.47 1.87
N GLY A 29 2.01 0.70 2.38
CA GLY A 29 0.84 0.95 1.56
C GLY A 29 -0.44 0.34 2.09
N HIS A 30 -1.42 0.36 1.20
CA HIS A 30 -2.74 -0.21 1.45
C HIS A 30 -2.82 -1.57 0.78
N TRP A 31 -3.29 -2.54 1.54
CA TRP A 31 -3.41 -3.94 1.13
C TRP A 31 -4.86 -4.35 1.30
N CYS A 32 -5.41 -5.00 0.28
CA CYS A 32 -6.78 -5.46 0.26
C CYS A 32 -6.81 -6.96 -0.06
N SER A 33 -7.60 -7.70 0.70
CA SER A 33 -7.93 -9.10 0.40
C SER A 33 -9.05 -9.17 -0.65
N GLU A 34 -9.30 -10.35 -1.20
CA GLU A 34 -10.40 -10.54 -2.15
C GLU A 34 -11.76 -10.46 -1.43
N GLY A 35 -11.84 -10.97 -0.19
CA GLY A 35 -13.01 -10.87 0.67
C GLY A 35 -13.28 -9.48 1.25
N GLY A 36 -12.51 -8.46 0.88
CA GLY A 36 -12.75 -7.07 1.25
C GLY A 36 -12.09 -6.61 2.56
N LEU A 37 -11.24 -7.44 3.17
CA LEU A 37 -10.39 -6.99 4.27
C LEU A 37 -9.39 -5.95 3.75
N ARG A 38 -9.05 -5.00 4.62
CA ARG A 38 -8.16 -3.90 4.26
C ARG A 38 -7.24 -3.57 5.42
N LEU A 39 -5.94 -3.44 5.16
CA LEU A 39 -4.98 -2.92 6.14
C LEU A 39 -4.09 -1.86 5.51
N THR A 40 -3.46 -1.05 6.35
CA THR A 40 -2.46 -0.04 5.91
C THR A 40 -1.20 -0.15 6.73
N ILE A 41 -0.03 -0.16 6.07
CA ILE A 41 1.30 -0.14 6.68
C ILE A 41 2.00 1.17 6.31
N GLN A 42 2.56 1.85 7.31
CA GLN A 42 3.39 3.06 7.18
C GLN A 42 4.56 2.99 8.17
N GLY A 43 5.69 2.48 7.70
CA GLY A 43 6.81 2.05 8.53
C GLY A 43 6.32 1.06 9.61
N PRO A 44 6.65 1.26 10.89
CA PRO A 44 6.20 0.39 11.97
C PRO A 44 4.71 0.53 12.32
N ASN A 45 3.98 1.48 11.71
CA ASN A 45 2.57 1.74 12.04
C ASN A 45 1.62 0.94 11.15
N LEU A 46 0.59 0.37 11.76
CA LEU A 46 -0.47 -0.41 11.13
C LEU A 46 -1.85 0.20 11.43
N LEU A 47 -2.71 0.23 10.42
CA LEU A 47 -4.16 0.25 10.59
C LEU A 47 -4.71 -1.16 10.26
N SER A 48 -5.27 -1.84 11.26
CA SER A 48 -5.79 -3.20 11.14
C SER A 48 -7.08 -3.27 10.30
N PRO A 49 -7.50 -4.46 9.86
CA PRO A 49 -8.82 -4.67 9.23
C PRO A 49 -10.01 -4.15 10.03
N GLY A 50 -9.97 -4.28 11.36
CA GLY A 50 -10.99 -3.72 12.26
C GLY A 50 -10.85 -2.22 12.55
N GLY A 51 -9.83 -1.56 12.00
CA GLY A 51 -9.59 -0.12 12.18
C GLY A 51 -8.76 0.25 13.41
N ALA A 52 -8.16 -0.72 14.09
CA ALA A 52 -7.24 -0.46 15.20
C ALA A 52 -5.93 0.14 14.68
N ARG A 53 -5.44 1.19 15.35
CA ARG A 53 -4.11 1.76 15.10
C ARG A 53 -3.11 1.14 16.07
N MET A 54 -2.06 0.53 15.55
CA MET A 54 -1.08 -0.18 16.35
C MET A 54 0.30 -0.21 15.68
N SER A 55 1.32 -0.66 16.41
CA SER A 55 2.66 -0.88 15.88
C SER A 55 2.93 -2.36 15.63
N GLY A 56 3.87 -2.67 14.75
CA GLY A 56 4.37 -4.01 14.51
C GLY A 56 5.87 -4.04 14.19
N ASP A 57 6.42 -5.24 14.07
CA ASP A 57 7.80 -5.42 13.61
C ASP A 57 7.82 -5.17 12.10
N TYR A 58 8.60 -4.19 11.68
CA TYR A 58 8.66 -3.73 10.29
C TYR A 58 10.03 -4.01 9.68
N ASP A 59 10.01 -4.55 8.47
CA ASP A 59 11.13 -4.57 7.55
C ASP A 59 10.68 -4.12 6.16
N ARG A 60 11.62 -3.83 5.26
CA ARG A 60 11.29 -3.34 3.92
C ARG A 60 10.39 -4.30 3.13
N HIS A 61 10.52 -5.61 3.35
CA HIS A 61 9.84 -6.68 2.62
C HIS A 61 8.85 -7.46 3.50
N GLY A 62 8.52 -6.96 4.68
CA GLY A 62 7.72 -7.70 5.65
C GLY A 62 7.25 -6.89 6.82
N PHE A 63 6.21 -7.43 7.44
CA PHE A 63 5.58 -6.83 8.59
C PHE A 63 4.99 -7.92 9.46
N SER A 64 5.01 -7.74 10.77
CA SER A 64 4.29 -8.63 11.67
C SER A 64 3.69 -7.91 12.86
N TYR A 65 2.54 -8.40 13.29
CA TYR A 65 1.79 -7.83 14.42
C TYR A 65 0.95 -8.91 15.08
N THR A 66 0.47 -8.63 16.28
CA THR A 66 -0.57 -9.45 16.93
C THR A 66 -1.93 -8.91 16.54
N ALA A 67 -2.78 -9.70 15.89
CA ALA A 67 -4.13 -9.28 15.52
C ALA A 67 -4.96 -8.98 16.78
N PRO A 68 -5.81 -7.93 16.78
CA PRO A 68 -6.77 -7.73 17.85
C PRO A 68 -7.72 -8.93 18.01
N ALA A 69 -8.19 -9.16 19.24
CA ALA A 69 -9.20 -10.18 19.49
C ALA A 69 -10.49 -9.85 18.72
N GLY A 70 -11.04 -10.82 17.99
CA GLY A 70 -12.23 -10.64 17.14
C GLY A 70 -11.95 -10.22 15.71
N GLU A 71 -10.69 -9.94 15.35
CA GLU A 71 -10.26 -9.73 13.96
C GLU A 71 -9.72 -11.03 13.32
N PRO A 72 -9.61 -11.11 11.98
CA PRO A 72 -8.89 -12.18 11.30
C PRO A 72 -7.47 -12.34 11.89
N GLY A 73 -7.06 -13.59 12.15
CA GLY A 73 -5.88 -13.88 12.96
C GLY A 73 -6.17 -14.10 14.46
N ALA A 74 -7.38 -13.80 14.94
CA ALA A 74 -7.94 -14.21 16.23
C ALA A 74 -7.02 -14.04 17.46
N GLY A 75 -6.40 -12.87 17.63
CA GLY A 75 -5.48 -12.64 18.76
C GLY A 75 -4.06 -13.19 18.57
N GLY A 76 -3.81 -13.88 17.45
CA GLY A 76 -2.51 -14.47 17.12
C GLY A 76 -1.59 -13.52 16.36
N ARG A 77 -0.33 -13.91 16.25
CA ARG A 77 0.64 -13.25 15.37
C ARG A 77 0.23 -13.42 13.91
N VAL A 78 0.30 -12.33 13.16
CA VAL A 78 0.10 -12.28 11.71
C VAL A 78 1.41 -11.80 11.07
N ASP A 79 1.91 -12.57 10.10
CA ASP A 79 3.11 -12.27 9.33
C ASP A 79 2.73 -11.96 7.87
N LEU A 80 3.27 -10.87 7.36
CA LEU A 80 3.14 -10.41 5.99
C LEU A 80 4.51 -10.41 5.33
N ARG A 81 4.60 -11.01 4.14
CA ARG A 81 5.79 -11.00 3.30
C ARG A 81 5.46 -10.42 1.94
N LEU A 82 6.17 -9.38 1.54
CA LEU A 82 6.04 -8.75 0.23
C LEU A 82 6.50 -9.72 -0.87
N MET A 83 5.64 -9.96 -1.86
CA MET A 83 5.84 -10.85 -3.01
C MET A 83 5.88 -10.01 -4.29
N GLY A 84 7.08 -9.55 -4.68
CA GLY A 84 7.24 -8.56 -5.74
C GLY A 84 6.67 -7.21 -5.30
N GLU A 85 6.11 -6.41 -6.22
CA GLU A 85 5.68 -5.05 -5.87
C GLU A 85 4.23 -4.95 -5.41
N ASN A 86 3.37 -5.89 -5.82
CA ASN A 86 1.91 -5.71 -5.82
C ASN A 86 1.13 -6.74 -5.02
N ALA A 87 1.81 -7.66 -4.33
CA ALA A 87 1.17 -8.67 -3.49
C ALA A 87 1.92 -8.87 -2.17
N VAL A 88 1.19 -9.21 -1.12
CA VAL A 88 1.74 -9.78 0.10
C VAL A 88 1.16 -11.17 0.32
N ARG A 89 2.01 -12.07 0.80
CA ARG A 89 1.57 -13.32 1.41
C ARG A 89 1.32 -13.07 2.89
N VAL A 90 0.16 -13.48 3.39
CA VAL A 90 -0.27 -13.31 4.77
C VAL A 90 -0.42 -14.67 5.42
N GLN A 91 0.07 -14.81 6.65
CA GLN A 91 -0.06 -16.01 7.46
C GLN A 91 -0.44 -15.59 8.88
N ALA A 92 -1.42 -16.26 9.48
CA ALA A 92 -1.76 -16.08 10.88
C ALA A 92 -1.42 -17.35 11.66
N ALA A 93 -0.84 -17.17 12.84
CA ALA A 93 -0.58 -18.27 13.77
C ALA A 93 -1.90 -18.87 14.30
N ASN A 94 -2.93 -18.04 14.44
CA ASN A 94 -4.25 -18.44 14.95
C ASN A 94 -5.35 -18.05 13.96
N GLY A 95 -6.40 -18.86 13.89
CA GLY A 95 -7.62 -18.54 13.14
C GLY A 95 -7.43 -18.39 11.62
N PRO A 96 -8.53 -18.17 10.88
CA PRO A 96 -8.47 -17.95 9.45
C PRO A 96 -8.03 -16.53 9.10
N ILE A 97 -7.24 -16.41 8.03
CA ILE A 97 -6.95 -15.16 7.33
C ILE A 97 -6.73 -15.46 5.85
N GLU A 98 -7.16 -14.56 4.96
CA GLU A 98 -6.90 -14.73 3.52
C GLU A 98 -5.39 -14.66 3.24
N PRO A 99 -4.82 -15.58 2.43
CA PRO A 99 -3.37 -15.73 2.35
C PRO A 99 -2.68 -14.79 1.36
N VAL A 100 -3.42 -14.14 0.45
CA VAL A 100 -2.85 -13.28 -0.60
C VAL A 100 -3.63 -11.99 -0.70
N TRP A 101 -2.95 -10.87 -0.45
CA TRP A 101 -3.56 -9.53 -0.50
C TRP A 101 -2.84 -8.71 -1.56
N ARG A 102 -3.58 -7.85 -2.25
CA ARG A 102 -3.09 -7.03 -3.36
C ARG A 102 -3.01 -5.58 -2.95
N ARG A 103 -2.12 -4.81 -3.59
CA ARG A 103 -2.13 -3.36 -3.43
C ARG A 103 -3.48 -2.78 -3.85
N CYS A 104 -3.95 -1.81 -3.08
CA CYS A 104 -5.15 -1.04 -3.39
C CYS A 104 -4.93 0.45 -3.11
N GLY A 105 -5.91 1.27 -3.49
CA GLY A 105 -5.88 2.72 -3.27
C GLY A 105 -6.00 3.12 -1.80
N PRO A 106 -5.79 4.41 -1.48
CA PRO A 106 -6.11 4.95 -0.16
C PRO A 106 -7.61 4.74 0.16
N PRO A 107 -8.00 4.75 1.45
CA PRO A 107 -9.41 4.64 1.79
C PRO A 107 -10.15 5.86 1.24
N VAL A 108 -11.30 5.63 0.61
CA VAL A 108 -12.22 6.69 0.16
C VAL A 108 -13.34 6.85 1.19
N SER A 109 -13.81 8.08 1.38
CA SER A 109 -14.91 8.43 2.31
C SER A 109 -16.20 8.70 1.56
#